data_AF-A0A0F9FF63-F1
#
_entry.id   AF-A0A0F9FF63-F1
#
_cell.length_a   1.000
_cell.length_b   1.000
_cell.length_c   1.000
_cell.angle_alpha   90.00
_cell.angle_beta   90.00
_cell.angle_gamma   90.00
#
_symmetry.space_group_name_H-M   'P 1'
#
loop_
_entity.id
_entity.type
_entity.pdbx_description
1 polymer ?
#
loop_
_entity_poly.entity_id
_entity_poly.type
_entity_poly.pdbx_seq_one_letter_code
_entity_poly.pdbx_strand_id
1 'polypeptide(L)'
;MAKKNASEVSEKEKQEQASEVSETKEEKEKQEQASEVSVKEKQEQEKKDKLAEEVREGLLKDPEFVKSLVASKDVQSLIQHERDTQIHQQTLPLKQRMEEMERQLAAATKANDPVRAKYQKLKDAGEFEQALELLENSQQVSEAETAAEERGRRKGAQEILSALSAKPPFQEITQ
;
A
#
# COMPACT_ATOMS: atom_id res chain seq x y z
N MET A 1 -22.61 1.79 -56.62
CA MET A 1 -21.28 2.43 -56.61
C MET A 1 -20.34 1.45 -55.92
N ALA A 2 -19.57 0.66 -56.68
CA ALA A 2 -18.13 0.86 -56.94
C ALA A 2 -17.30 0.94 -55.65
N LYS A 3 -16.25 0.16 -55.38
CA LYS A 3 -15.57 -1.03 -55.95
C LYS A 3 -14.52 -1.39 -54.85
N LYS A 4 -14.30 -2.66 -54.48
CA LYS A 4 -13.08 -3.48 -54.78
C LYS A 4 -11.74 -2.78 -54.46
N ASN A 5 -10.67 -3.39 -53.94
CA ASN A 5 -10.21 -4.76 -53.62
C ASN A 5 -8.72 -4.63 -53.22
N ALA A 6 -8.17 -5.65 -52.53
CA ALA A 6 -6.82 -6.27 -52.70
C ALA A 6 -5.56 -5.36 -52.69
N SER A 7 -4.32 -5.80 -52.46
CA SER A 7 -3.61 -7.08 -52.58
C SER A 7 -2.42 -7.05 -51.59
N GLU A 8 -1.95 -8.13 -50.97
CA GLU A 8 -1.18 -9.24 -51.57
C GLU A 8 0.14 -8.80 -52.25
N VAL A 9 1.24 -9.46 -51.82
CA VAL A 9 2.32 -10.03 -52.69
C VAL A 9 3.35 -9.00 -53.22
N SER A 10 4.66 -9.19 -53.29
CA SER A 10 5.64 -10.21 -52.90
C SER A 10 7.02 -9.74 -53.44
N GLU A 11 8.11 -10.37 -52.97
CA GLU A 11 9.30 -10.80 -53.74
C GLU A 11 10.18 -9.84 -54.57
N LYS A 12 11.50 -9.94 -54.29
CA LYS A 12 12.66 -10.05 -55.23
C LYS A 12 12.99 -8.79 -56.07
N GLU A 13 14.22 -8.50 -56.53
CA GLU A 13 15.50 -9.19 -56.64
C GLU A 13 16.61 -8.16 -57.04
N LYS A 14 17.89 -8.51 -56.75
CA LYS A 14 19.14 -8.28 -57.53
C LYS A 14 19.59 -6.89 -58.04
N GLN A 15 20.87 -6.55 -57.79
CA GLN A 15 22.01 -6.61 -58.74
C GLN A 15 23.26 -5.98 -58.07
N GLU A 16 24.37 -6.70 -57.87
CA GLU A 16 25.49 -7.03 -58.79
C GLU A 16 26.57 -5.94 -58.95
N GLN A 17 27.81 -6.28 -58.58
CA GLN A 17 29.08 -6.14 -59.34
C GLN A 17 30.23 -6.67 -58.45
N ALA A 18 30.83 -7.84 -58.73
CA ALA A 18 32.00 -8.09 -59.59
C ALA A 18 33.22 -7.24 -59.13
N SER A 19 34.41 -7.76 -58.79
CA SER A 19 35.27 -8.75 -59.46
C SER A 19 36.47 -9.02 -58.53
N GLU A 20 36.85 -10.27 -58.25
CA GLU A 20 37.97 -11.00 -58.89
C GLU A 20 39.33 -10.89 -58.16
N VAL A 21 39.58 -11.93 -57.34
CA VAL A 21 40.82 -12.73 -57.17
C VAL A 21 42.18 -12.01 -57.07
N SER A 22 42.80 -12.11 -55.89
CA SER A 22 44.15 -12.68 -55.79
C SER A 22 44.38 -13.28 -54.40
N GLU A 23 44.28 -14.61 -54.31
CA GLU A 23 44.66 -15.40 -53.15
C GLU A 23 46.18 -15.27 -52.92
N THR A 24 46.57 -14.67 -51.81
CA THR A 24 47.90 -14.88 -51.20
C THR A 24 47.77 -15.90 -50.07
N LYS A 25 48.63 -16.93 -50.11
CA LYS A 25 48.70 -18.10 -49.22
C LYS A 25 48.81 -17.82 -47.70
N GLU A 26 48.75 -16.57 -47.25
CA GLU A 26 48.82 -16.20 -45.82
C GLU A 26 47.45 -16.03 -45.14
N GLU A 27 46.35 -15.97 -45.90
CA GLU A 27 45.02 -15.68 -45.31
C GLU A 27 44.25 -16.92 -44.85
N LYS A 28 44.63 -18.12 -45.31
CA LYS A 28 43.98 -19.37 -44.92
C LYS A 28 44.28 -19.78 -43.47
N GLU A 29 45.46 -19.47 -42.95
CA GLU A 29 45.81 -19.81 -41.56
C GLU A 29 45.18 -18.86 -40.52
N LYS A 30 44.82 -17.63 -40.89
CA LYS A 30 44.15 -16.68 -39.98
C LYS A 30 42.63 -16.82 -39.96
N GLN A 31 42.00 -17.28 -41.03
CA GLN A 31 40.53 -17.45 -41.09
C GLN A 31 40.03 -18.75 -40.44
N GLU A 32 40.84 -19.81 -40.43
CA GLU A 32 40.53 -21.03 -39.66
C GLU A 32 40.66 -20.79 -38.15
N GLN A 33 41.61 -19.96 -37.70
CA GLN A 33 41.72 -19.60 -36.29
C GLN A 33 40.62 -18.65 -35.80
N ALA A 34 40.19 -17.67 -36.61
CA ALA A 34 39.15 -16.72 -36.19
C ALA A 34 37.73 -17.35 -36.12
N SER A 35 37.44 -18.33 -36.98
CA SER A 35 36.17 -19.07 -36.96
C SER A 35 36.12 -20.11 -35.84
N GLU A 36 37.25 -20.79 -35.54
CA GLU A 36 37.37 -21.65 -34.36
C GLU A 36 37.25 -20.87 -33.04
N VAL A 37 37.82 -19.65 -32.95
CA VAL A 37 37.74 -18.81 -31.74
C VAL A 37 36.29 -18.41 -31.45
N SER A 38 35.47 -18.06 -32.45
CA SER A 38 34.06 -17.68 -32.22
C SER A 38 33.14 -18.87 -31.87
N VAL A 39 33.47 -20.09 -32.33
CA VAL A 39 32.74 -21.32 -31.96
C VAL A 39 33.17 -21.79 -30.57
N LYS A 40 34.46 -21.69 -30.24
CA LYS A 40 35.00 -22.01 -28.90
C LYS A 40 34.46 -21.02 -27.84
N GLU A 41 34.40 -19.72 -28.14
CA GLU A 41 33.78 -18.72 -27.24
C GLU A 41 32.28 -18.98 -27.02
N LYS A 42 31.51 -19.28 -28.07
CA LYS A 42 30.08 -19.62 -27.92
C LYS A 42 29.86 -20.90 -27.11
N GLN A 43 30.68 -21.93 -27.31
CA GLN A 43 30.62 -23.16 -26.52
C GLN A 43 31.08 -22.96 -25.07
N GLU A 44 32.02 -22.05 -24.81
CA GLU A 44 32.46 -21.71 -23.46
C GLU A 44 31.41 -20.86 -22.73
N GLN A 45 30.72 -19.97 -23.44
CA GLN A 45 29.58 -19.20 -22.93
C GLN A 45 28.41 -20.12 -22.56
N GLU A 46 28.00 -21.03 -23.44
CA GLU A 46 26.94 -22.01 -23.15
C GLU A 46 27.27 -22.92 -21.97
N LYS A 47 28.55 -23.28 -21.80
CA LYS A 47 29.00 -24.06 -20.63
C LYS A 47 28.93 -23.22 -19.35
N LYS A 48 29.32 -21.94 -19.41
CA LYS A 48 29.20 -21.00 -18.27
C LYS A 48 27.74 -20.76 -17.89
N ASP A 49 26.86 -20.66 -18.87
CA ASP A 49 25.42 -20.47 -18.66
C ASP A 49 24.78 -21.71 -18.02
N LYS A 50 25.11 -22.91 -18.51
CA LYS A 50 24.67 -24.18 -17.90
C LYS A 50 25.19 -24.36 -16.48
N LEU A 51 26.45 -24.00 -16.24
CA LEU A 51 27.04 -24.04 -14.89
C LEU A 51 26.36 -23.04 -13.95
N ALA A 52 26.01 -21.85 -14.45
CA ALA A 52 25.30 -20.84 -13.69
C ALA A 52 23.87 -21.28 -13.33
N GLU A 53 23.18 -21.98 -14.23
CA GLU A 53 21.88 -22.58 -13.94
C GLU A 53 21.99 -23.72 -12.90
N GLU A 54 22.99 -24.59 -13.03
CA GLU A 54 23.23 -25.68 -12.06
C GLU A 54 23.57 -25.13 -10.66
N VAL A 55 24.39 -24.07 -10.59
CA VAL A 55 24.70 -23.37 -9.34
C VAL A 55 23.45 -22.70 -8.76
N ARG A 56 22.61 -22.06 -9.58
CA ARG A 56 21.33 -21.49 -9.13
C ARG A 56 20.40 -22.55 -8.55
N GLU A 57 20.21 -23.65 -9.26
CA GLU A 57 19.38 -24.75 -8.79
C GLU A 57 19.92 -25.38 -7.50
N GLY A 58 21.24 -25.52 -7.39
CA GLY A 58 21.91 -26.00 -6.18
C GLY A 58 21.67 -25.07 -4.99
N LEU A 59 21.82 -23.77 -5.18
CA LEU A 59 21.59 -22.75 -4.14
C LEU A 59 20.11 -22.66 -3.72
N LEU A 60 19.17 -22.85 -4.66
CA LEU A 60 17.73 -22.90 -4.36
C LEU A 60 17.33 -24.12 -3.52
N LYS A 61 18.11 -25.21 -3.59
CA LYS A 61 17.90 -26.43 -2.80
C LYS A 61 18.57 -26.34 -1.42
N ASP A 62 19.45 -25.37 -1.19
CA ASP A 62 20.08 -25.13 0.10
C ASP A 62 19.17 -24.31 1.04
N PRO A 63 18.66 -24.91 2.13
CA PRO A 63 17.76 -24.23 3.05
C PRO A 63 18.42 -23.07 3.81
N GLU A 64 19.74 -23.04 4.01
CA GLU A 64 20.41 -21.93 4.68
C GLU A 64 20.54 -20.72 3.76
N PHE A 65 20.85 -20.95 2.48
CA PHE A 65 20.89 -19.92 1.46
C PHE A 65 19.51 -19.26 1.26
N VAL A 66 18.44 -20.05 1.18
CA VAL A 66 17.07 -19.52 1.05
C VAL A 66 16.68 -18.68 2.27
N LYS A 67 17.05 -19.10 3.49
CA LYS A 67 16.81 -18.30 4.71
C LYS A 67 17.55 -16.97 4.68
N SER A 68 18.82 -16.97 4.24
CA SER A 68 19.61 -15.75 4.02
C SER A 68 18.96 -14.81 3.00
N LEU A 69 18.47 -15.35 1.89
CA LEU A 69 17.79 -14.58 0.85
C LEU A 69 16.50 -13.92 1.38
N VAL A 70 15.70 -14.67 2.14
CA VAL A 70 14.48 -14.14 2.79
C VAL A 70 14.82 -13.10 3.87
N ALA A 71 15.99 -13.20 4.50
CA ALA A 71 16.49 -12.22 5.46
C ALA A 71 17.05 -10.95 4.79
N SER A 72 17.23 -10.93 3.47
CA SER A 72 17.71 -9.74 2.75
C SER A 72 16.68 -8.60 2.80
N LYS A 73 17.19 -7.37 2.84
CA LYS A 73 16.37 -6.17 3.02
C LYS A 73 15.33 -5.98 1.90
N ASP A 74 15.69 -6.30 0.66
CA ASP A 74 14.81 -6.10 -0.49
C ASP A 74 13.65 -7.11 -0.48
N VAL A 75 13.94 -8.38 -0.13
CA VAL A 75 12.90 -9.42 0.00
C VAL A 75 12.01 -9.12 1.21
N GLN A 76 12.57 -8.68 2.33
CA GLN A 76 11.77 -8.25 3.49
C GLN A 76 10.88 -7.05 3.16
N SER A 77 11.39 -6.07 2.41
CA SER A 77 10.60 -4.92 1.97
C SER A 77 9.42 -5.34 1.10
N LEU A 78 9.64 -6.29 0.18
CA LEU A 78 8.57 -6.81 -0.66
C LEU A 78 7.52 -7.57 0.16
N ILE A 79 7.96 -8.43 1.08
CA ILE A 79 7.08 -9.15 2.01
C ILE A 79 6.27 -8.17 2.86
N GLN A 80 6.88 -7.09 3.36
CA GLN A 80 6.19 -6.10 4.16
C GLN A 80 5.14 -5.35 3.33
N HIS A 81 5.48 -4.92 2.12
CA HIS A 81 4.53 -4.31 1.20
C HIS A 81 3.33 -5.21 0.89
N GLU A 82 3.58 -6.50 0.65
CA GLU A 82 2.53 -7.50 0.41
C GLU A 82 1.59 -7.62 1.62
N ARG A 83 2.15 -7.72 2.83
CA ARG A 83 1.39 -7.77 4.09
C ARG A 83 0.56 -6.52 4.30
N ASP A 84 1.16 -5.34 4.11
CA ASP A 84 0.48 -4.06 4.29
C ASP A 84 -0.67 -3.91 3.29
N THR A 85 -0.47 -4.38 2.05
CA THR A 85 -1.50 -4.41 1.02
C THR A 85 -2.65 -5.34 1.41
N GLN A 86 -2.35 -6.55 1.91
CA GLN A 86 -3.38 -7.47 2.39
C GLN A 86 -4.17 -6.91 3.57
N ILE A 87 -3.47 -6.34 4.57
CA ILE A 87 -4.11 -5.68 5.71
C ILE A 87 -4.98 -4.53 5.22
N HIS A 88 -4.48 -3.71 4.28
CA HIS A 88 -5.26 -2.61 3.72
C HIS A 88 -6.51 -3.12 3.00
N GLN A 89 -6.40 -4.13 2.14
CA GLN A 89 -7.54 -4.71 1.42
C GLN A 89 -8.59 -5.32 2.36
N GLN A 90 -8.15 -5.93 3.46
CA GLN A 90 -9.07 -6.50 4.47
C GLN A 90 -9.71 -5.42 5.35
N THR A 91 -8.97 -4.37 5.70
CA THR A 91 -9.42 -3.34 6.65
C THR A 91 -10.16 -2.19 5.98
N LEU A 92 -9.92 -1.91 4.70
CA LEU A 92 -10.54 -0.80 3.98
C LEU A 92 -12.07 -0.91 3.95
N PRO A 93 -12.70 -2.07 3.61
CA PRO A 93 -14.15 -2.20 3.63
C PRO A 93 -14.73 -2.04 5.04
N LEU A 94 -14.00 -2.50 6.07
CA LEU A 94 -14.42 -2.35 7.47
C LEU A 94 -14.39 -0.89 7.92
N LYS A 95 -13.33 -0.14 7.54
CA LYS A 95 -13.23 1.30 7.83
C LYS A 95 -14.33 2.09 7.15
N GLN A 96 -14.59 1.81 5.86
CA GLN A 96 -15.69 2.44 5.13
C GLN A 96 -17.05 2.15 5.78
N ARG A 97 -17.29 0.90 6.19
CA ARG A 97 -18.51 0.53 6.90
C ARG A 97 -18.65 1.23 8.26
N MET A 98 -17.55 1.36 9.02
CA MET A 98 -17.60 2.14 10.26
C MET A 98 -17.95 3.60 9.99
N GLU A 99 -17.28 4.24 9.04
CA GLU A 99 -17.53 5.64 8.69
C GLU A 99 -18.98 5.86 8.22
N GLU A 100 -19.52 4.95 7.42
CA GLU A 100 -20.93 4.97 7.03
C GLU A 100 -21.87 4.83 8.23
N MET A 101 -21.60 3.90 9.15
CA MET A 101 -22.39 3.75 10.37
C MET A 101 -22.28 4.97 11.29
N GLU A 102 -21.09 5.55 11.44
CA GLU A 102 -20.88 6.79 12.20
C GLU A 102 -21.68 7.95 11.59
N ARG A 103 -21.68 8.06 10.25
CA ARG A 103 -22.48 9.07 9.54
C ARG A 103 -23.97 8.82 9.70
N GLN A 104 -24.43 7.58 9.62
CA GLN A 104 -25.84 7.21 9.83
C GLN A 104 -26.27 7.49 11.27
N LEU A 105 -25.43 7.15 12.26
CA LEU A 105 -25.66 7.47 13.66
C LEU A 105 -25.72 8.97 13.88
N ALA A 106 -24.77 9.74 13.35
CA ALA A 106 -24.78 11.20 13.44
C ALA A 106 -26.00 11.84 12.75
N ALA A 107 -26.50 11.25 11.66
CA ALA A 107 -27.73 11.69 11.01
C ALA A 107 -28.96 11.33 11.83
N ALA A 108 -29.00 10.13 12.41
CA ALA A 108 -30.10 9.65 13.25
C ALA A 108 -30.20 10.44 14.55
N THR A 109 -29.08 10.73 15.22
CA THR A 109 -29.05 11.57 16.42
C THR A 109 -29.52 12.99 16.11
N LYS A 110 -29.10 13.55 14.98
CA LYS A 110 -29.57 14.86 14.50
C LYS A 110 -31.05 14.88 14.14
N ALA A 111 -31.58 13.81 13.57
CA ALA A 111 -32.98 13.72 13.16
C ALA A 111 -33.92 13.43 14.35
N ASN A 112 -33.42 12.68 15.33
CA ASN A 112 -34.17 12.30 16.53
C ASN A 112 -33.92 13.25 17.72
N ASP A 113 -33.24 14.38 17.49
CA ASP A 113 -32.99 15.39 18.51
C ASP A 113 -34.31 16.14 18.82
N PRO A 114 -34.87 15.96 20.03
CA PRO A 114 -36.13 16.59 20.42
C PRO A 114 -36.03 18.12 20.51
N VAL A 115 -34.84 18.67 20.80
CA VAL A 115 -34.60 20.12 20.83
C VAL A 115 -34.67 20.66 19.42
N ARG A 116 -34.03 19.99 18.46
CA ARG A 116 -34.08 20.37 17.05
C ARG A 116 -35.48 20.27 16.46
N ALA A 117 -36.27 19.25 16.83
CA ALA A 117 -37.65 19.12 16.42
C ALA A 117 -38.53 20.27 16.96
N LYS A 118 -38.33 20.68 18.22
CA LYS A 118 -39.01 21.86 18.82
C LYS A 118 -38.57 23.16 18.16
N TYR A 119 -37.28 23.34 17.94
CA TYR A 119 -36.72 24.49 17.24
C TYR A 119 -37.33 24.65 15.84
N GLN A 120 -37.41 23.56 15.06
CA GLN A 120 -37.98 23.62 13.72
C GLN A 120 -39.46 24.02 13.75
N LYS A 121 -40.25 23.52 14.71
CA LYS A 121 -41.64 23.94 14.89
C LYS A 121 -41.78 25.43 15.22
N LEU A 122 -40.95 25.94 16.14
CA LEU A 122 -40.94 27.36 16.51
C LEU A 122 -40.52 28.24 15.32
N LYS A 123 -39.53 27.79 14.55
CA LYS A 123 -39.09 28.44 13.31
C LYS A 123 -40.19 28.49 12.25
N ASP A 124 -40.89 27.38 12.04
CA ASP A 124 -41.98 27.29 11.06
C ASP A 124 -43.21 28.10 11.50
N ALA A 125 -43.41 28.28 12.82
CA ALA A 125 -44.43 29.16 13.39
C ALA A 125 -44.05 30.66 13.38
N GLY A 126 -42.80 31.00 13.03
CA GLY A 126 -42.28 32.38 13.03
C GLY A 126 -41.90 32.92 14.43
N GLU A 127 -41.88 32.06 15.44
CA GLU A 127 -41.51 32.40 16.83
C GLU A 127 -39.98 32.34 17.01
N PHE A 128 -39.26 33.22 16.31
CA PHE A 128 -37.79 33.19 16.28
C PHE A 128 -37.14 33.49 17.63
N GLU A 129 -37.74 34.35 18.45
CA GLU A 129 -37.22 34.69 19.79
C GLU A 129 -37.19 33.46 20.70
N GLN A 130 -38.30 32.72 20.75
CA GLN A 130 -38.41 31.48 21.53
C GLN A 130 -37.50 30.38 20.96
N ALA A 131 -37.33 30.34 19.62
CA ALA A 131 -36.42 29.40 18.98
C ALA A 131 -34.95 29.68 19.34
N LEU A 132 -34.55 30.95 19.44
CA LEU A 132 -33.22 31.36 19.88
C LEU A 132 -32.98 31.05 21.36
N GLU A 133 -33.93 31.40 22.23
CA GLU A 133 -33.86 31.11 23.67
C GLU A 133 -33.75 29.60 23.93
N LEU A 134 -34.47 28.78 23.16
CA LEU A 134 -34.36 27.33 23.24
C LEU A 134 -32.94 26.83 22.90
N LEU A 135 -32.31 27.39 21.86
CA LEU A 135 -30.95 27.02 21.47
C LEU A 135 -29.92 27.47 22.50
N GLU A 136 -30.02 28.71 22.99
CA GLU A 136 -29.11 29.24 24.01
C GLU A 136 -29.18 28.44 25.31
N ASN A 137 -30.39 28.12 25.78
CA ASN A 137 -30.57 27.29 26.96
C ASN A 137 -30.00 25.87 26.75
N SER A 138 -30.20 25.27 25.57
CA SER A 138 -29.64 23.95 25.27
C SER A 138 -28.12 23.95 25.27
N GLN A 139 -27.49 25.03 24.78
CA GLN A 139 -26.05 25.18 24.77
C GLN A 139 -25.51 25.33 26.19
N GLN A 140 -26.12 26.20 27.00
CA GLN A 140 -25.69 26.40 28.39
C GLN A 140 -25.78 25.12 29.22
N VAL A 141 -26.85 24.32 29.04
CA VAL A 141 -27.00 23.03 29.72
C VAL A 141 -25.90 22.05 29.28
N SER A 142 -25.62 21.96 27.97
CA SER A 142 -24.56 21.07 27.46
C SER A 142 -23.17 21.45 27.97
N GLU A 143 -22.85 22.75 28.01
CA GLU A 143 -21.59 23.25 28.57
C GLU A 143 -21.50 22.96 30.09
N ALA A 144 -22.59 23.14 30.82
CA ALA A 144 -22.66 22.85 32.24
C ALA A 144 -22.49 21.36 32.54
N GLU A 145 -23.12 20.47 31.75
CA GLU A 145 -22.98 19.02 31.86
C GLU A 145 -21.54 18.58 31.57
N THR A 146 -20.93 19.11 30.51
CA THR A 146 -19.53 18.83 30.15
C THR A 146 -18.58 19.26 31.28
N ALA A 147 -18.77 20.47 31.82
CA ALA A 147 -17.97 20.97 32.93
C ALA A 147 -18.18 20.15 34.22
N ALA A 148 -19.41 19.69 34.49
CA ALA A 148 -19.72 18.83 35.63
C ALA A 148 -19.08 17.45 35.48
N GLU A 149 -19.11 16.86 34.28
CA GLU A 149 -18.47 15.58 33.98
C GLU A 149 -16.94 15.68 34.13
N GLU A 150 -16.31 16.73 33.60
CA GLU A 150 -14.87 16.94 33.79
C GLU A 150 -14.49 17.08 35.26
N ARG A 151 -15.28 17.84 36.03
CA ARG A 151 -15.06 17.97 37.48
C ARG A 151 -15.22 16.61 38.17
N GLY A 152 -16.21 15.81 37.79
CA GLY A 152 -16.42 14.46 38.30
C GLY A 152 -15.23 13.55 38.00
N ARG A 153 -14.76 13.52 36.74
CA ARG A 153 -13.58 12.76 36.32
C ARG A 153 -12.32 13.18 37.08
N ARG A 154 -12.11 14.49 37.27
CA ARG A 154 -10.97 15.03 38.05
C ARG A 154 -11.03 14.60 39.51
N LYS A 155 -12.20 14.68 40.16
CA LYS A 155 -12.39 14.22 41.53
C LYS A 155 -12.16 12.71 41.66
N GLY A 156 -12.75 11.91 40.78
CA GLY A 156 -12.55 10.45 40.76
C GLY A 156 -11.08 10.07 40.57
N ALA A 157 -10.35 10.76 39.68
CA ALA A 157 -8.92 10.55 39.51
C ALA A 157 -8.12 10.89 40.79
N GLN A 158 -8.46 11.99 41.48
CA GLN A 158 -7.83 12.35 42.75
C GLN A 158 -8.12 11.35 43.86
N GLU A 159 -9.34 10.82 43.95
CA GLU A 159 -9.72 9.77 44.90
C GLU A 159 -8.92 8.49 44.66
N ILE A 160 -8.79 8.07 43.39
CA ILE A 160 -7.98 6.91 43.01
C ILE A 160 -6.51 7.12 43.38
N LEU A 161 -5.93 8.28 43.08
CA LEU A 161 -4.54 8.59 43.42
C LEU A 161 -4.31 8.60 44.93
N SER A 162 -5.24 9.19 45.70
CA SER A 162 -5.18 9.22 47.17
C SER A 162 -5.29 7.82 47.77
N ALA A 163 -6.17 6.98 47.22
CA ALA A 163 -6.31 5.58 47.64
C ALA A 163 -5.08 4.74 47.29
N LEU A 164 -4.41 5.02 46.17
CA LEU A 164 -3.17 4.35 45.77
C LEU A 164 -1.98 4.78 46.63
N SER A 165 -1.84 6.07 46.93
CA SER A 165 -0.77 6.58 47.81
C SER A 165 -0.90 6.07 49.24
N ALA A 166 -2.11 5.71 49.68
CA ALA A 166 -2.34 5.09 50.98
C ALA A 166 -1.90 3.61 51.05
N LYS A 167 -1.56 2.96 49.93
CA LYS A 167 -1.11 1.55 49.93
C LYS A 167 0.40 1.45 50.26
N PRO A 168 0.83 0.42 51.02
CA PRO A 168 2.21 0.26 51.47
C PRO A 168 3.31 0.39 50.40
N PRO A 169 3.21 -0.21 49.20
CA PRO A 169 4.27 -0.11 48.20
C PRO A 169 4.46 1.29 47.61
N PHE A 170 3.50 2.21 47.81
CA PHE A 170 3.57 3.57 47.29
C PHE A 170 3.87 4.62 48.37
N GLN A 171 3.76 4.26 49.66
CA GLN A 171 4.08 5.17 50.77
C GLN A 171 5.58 5.48 50.86
N GLU A 172 6.44 4.51 50.52
CA GLU A 172 7.91 4.65 50.58
C GLU A 172 8.49 5.55 49.47
N ILE A 173 7.75 5.75 48.36
CA ILE A 173 8.21 6.53 47.20
C ILE A 173 7.84 8.03 47.36
N THR A 174 6.87 8.35 48.21
CA THR A 174 6.35 9.71 48.40
C THR A 174 6.96 10.49 49.58
N GLN A 175 7.93 9.92 50.30
CA GLN A 175 8.74 10.63 51.31
C GLN A 175 10.02 11.20 50.68
#